data_AF-A0A2N3DKA1-F1
#
_entry.id   AF-A0A2N3DKA1-F1
#
_cell.length_a   1.000
_cell.length_b   1.000
_cell.length_c   1.000
_cell.angle_alpha   90.00
_cell.angle_beta   90.00
_cell.angle_gamma   90.00
#
_symmetry.space_group_name_H-M   'P 1'
#
loop_
_entity.id
_entity.type
_entity.pdbx_description
1 polymer ?
#
loop_
_entity_poly.entity_id
_entity_poly.type
_entity_poly.pdbx_seq_one_letter_code
_entity_poly.pdbx_strand_id
1 'polypeptide(L)'
;MNRNTKPSSEPWTDPDDDDVVWTEEMVRAAAIYRGDKLLRPATGKLGPSGIIPIEPGDRGAGRPRSPNPKQQVTLRLDPDVLKKFRSTGKGWQSRINAELRKALGI
;
A
#
# COMPACT_ATOMS: atom_id res chain seq x y z
N MET A 1 30.67 -46.08 -11.88
CA MET A 1 31.19 -44.88 -12.55
C MET A 1 30.15 -44.38 -13.55
N ASN A 2 29.38 -43.36 -13.20
CA ASN A 2 28.51 -42.62 -14.13
C ASN A 2 28.34 -41.18 -13.60
N ARG A 3 29.21 -40.29 -14.07
CA ARG A 3 29.11 -38.85 -13.75
C ARG A 3 28.06 -38.23 -14.67
N ASN A 4 26.88 -37.97 -14.14
CA ASN A 4 25.85 -37.20 -14.84
C ASN A 4 26.19 -35.70 -14.67
N THR A 5 27.05 -35.18 -15.54
CA THR A 5 27.38 -33.75 -15.56
C THR A 5 26.22 -33.00 -16.18
N LYS A 6 25.40 -32.34 -15.34
CA LYS A 6 24.46 -31.32 -15.82
C LYS A 6 25.27 -30.13 -16.38
N PRO A 7 24.92 -29.58 -17.55
CA PRO A 7 25.57 -28.35 -18.03
C PRO A 7 25.34 -27.23 -17.01
N SER A 8 26.39 -26.47 -16.75
CA SER A 8 26.38 -25.33 -15.82
C SER A 8 25.22 -24.40 -16.14
N SER A 9 24.43 -24.10 -15.12
CA SER A 9 23.34 -23.12 -15.15
C SER A 9 23.81 -21.81 -15.78
N GLU A 10 23.12 -21.34 -16.81
CA GLU A 10 23.23 -19.94 -17.25
C GLU A 10 22.97 -19.03 -16.04
N PRO A 11 23.78 -17.98 -15.83
CA PRO A 11 23.49 -17.00 -14.81
C PRO A 11 22.14 -16.37 -15.13
N TRP A 12 21.20 -16.49 -14.20
CA TRP A 12 19.88 -15.88 -14.30
C TRP A 12 20.07 -14.36 -14.39
N THR A 13 19.83 -13.81 -15.58
CA THR A 13 19.69 -12.37 -15.77
C THR A 13 18.36 -11.98 -15.14
N ASP A 14 18.43 -11.23 -14.05
CA ASP A 14 17.24 -10.70 -13.40
C ASP A 14 16.59 -9.68 -14.35
N PRO A 15 15.36 -9.93 -14.82
CA PRO A 15 14.64 -8.98 -15.68
C PRO A 15 14.31 -7.64 -14.99
N ASP A 16 14.55 -7.54 -13.67
CA ASP A 16 14.46 -6.30 -12.90
C ASP A 16 15.85 -5.65 -12.63
N ASP A 17 16.99 -6.24 -13.05
CA ASP A 17 18.31 -5.59 -12.99
C ASP A 17 18.41 -4.59 -14.16
N ASP A 18 18.06 -3.35 -13.85
CA ASP A 18 18.06 -2.24 -14.75
C ASP A 18 19.50 -1.78 -15.05
N ASP A 19 20.10 -2.37 -16.08
CA ASP A 19 21.23 -1.77 -16.83
C ASP A 19 20.82 -0.43 -17.51
N VAL A 20 19.63 0.10 -17.19
CA VAL A 20 19.14 1.39 -17.61
C VAL A 20 20.00 2.46 -16.94
N VAL A 21 20.94 2.99 -17.71
CA VAL A 21 21.64 4.21 -17.32
C VAL A 21 20.60 5.29 -17.11
N TRP A 22 20.40 5.67 -15.85
CA TRP A 22 19.51 6.75 -15.44
C TRP A 22 19.84 7.99 -16.26
N THR A 23 18.92 8.37 -17.16
CA THR A 23 19.16 9.54 -17.97
C THR A 23 19.18 10.77 -17.06
N GLU A 24 20.00 11.76 -17.41
CA GLU A 24 20.13 12.98 -16.61
C GLU A 24 18.80 13.72 -16.48
N GLU A 25 17.90 13.52 -17.45
CA GLU A 25 16.52 13.99 -17.41
C GLU A 25 15.71 13.30 -16.31
N MET A 26 15.84 11.97 -16.13
CA MET A 26 15.18 11.20 -15.07
C MET A 26 15.62 11.67 -13.69
N VAL A 27 16.92 11.89 -13.50
CA VAL A 27 17.48 12.49 -12.27
C VAL A 27 16.91 13.89 -12.06
N ARG A 28 16.78 14.67 -13.15
CA ARG A 28 16.18 16.01 -13.10
C ARG A 28 14.69 15.98 -12.78
N ALA A 29 13.92 14.94 -13.08
CA ALA A 29 12.50 14.91 -12.70
C ALA A 29 12.23 14.32 -11.31
N ALA A 30 13.20 13.59 -10.74
CA ALA A 30 13.05 12.92 -9.46
C ALA A 30 12.89 13.88 -8.27
N ALA A 31 12.18 13.43 -7.24
CA ALA A 31 12.11 14.15 -5.96
C ALA A 31 13.47 14.09 -5.25
N ILE A 32 13.98 15.24 -4.81
CA ILE A 32 15.24 15.31 -4.07
C ILE A 32 14.91 15.44 -2.59
N TYR A 33 15.43 14.50 -1.81
CA TYR A 33 15.36 14.49 -0.35
C TYR A 33 16.75 14.64 0.25
N ARG A 34 16.82 15.27 1.42
CA ARG A 34 17.99 15.21 2.30
C ARG A 34 17.52 14.72 3.66
N GLY A 35 17.81 13.46 3.98
CA GLY A 35 17.16 12.77 5.10
C GLY A 35 15.64 12.75 4.88
N ASP A 36 14.88 13.10 5.91
CA ASP A 36 13.40 13.15 5.85
C ASP A 36 12.83 14.43 5.23
N LYS A 37 13.67 15.39 4.83
CA LYS A 37 13.21 16.69 4.34
C LYS A 37 13.19 16.72 2.81
N LEU A 38 12.00 16.91 2.26
CA LEU A 38 11.80 17.14 0.83
C LEU A 38 12.39 18.51 0.44
N LEU A 39 13.39 18.50 -0.43
CA LEU A 39 14.01 19.72 -0.97
C LEU A 39 13.37 20.13 -2.29
N ARG A 40 12.95 19.15 -3.10
CA ARG A 40 12.28 19.39 -4.37
C ARG A 40 11.30 18.27 -4.68
N PRO A 41 10.00 18.56 -4.89
CA PRO A 41 9.04 17.54 -5.32
C PRO A 41 9.40 17.03 -6.72
N ALA A 42 9.04 15.78 -7.02
CA ALA A 42 9.17 15.26 -8.36
C ALA A 42 8.36 16.14 -9.33
N THR A 43 8.94 16.44 -10.48
CA THR A 43 8.31 17.26 -11.52
C THR A 43 7.55 16.40 -12.54
N GLY A 44 7.83 15.09 -12.58
CA GLY A 44 7.16 14.16 -13.49
C GLY A 44 7.03 12.74 -12.96
N LYS A 45 6.20 11.93 -13.63
CA LYS A 45 6.04 10.48 -13.44
C LYS A 45 6.80 9.75 -14.53
N LEU A 46 7.32 8.56 -14.20
CA LEU A 46 7.90 7.65 -15.18
C LEU A 46 6.76 7.01 -15.99
N GLY A 47 6.65 7.39 -17.26
CA GLY A 47 5.71 6.81 -18.22
C GLY A 47 6.42 5.88 -19.22
N PRO A 48 5.66 5.17 -20.08
CA PRO A 48 6.20 4.18 -21.02
C PRO A 48 7.21 4.71 -22.04
N SER A 49 7.31 6.03 -22.25
CA SER A 49 8.23 6.66 -23.21
C SER A 49 8.96 7.89 -22.65
N GLY A 50 9.10 8.01 -21.32
CA GLY A 50 9.84 9.09 -20.68
C GLY A 50 9.09 9.76 -19.53
N ILE A 51 9.53 10.95 -19.16
CA ILE A 51 9.02 11.70 -18.00
C ILE A 51 7.76 12.49 -18.41
N ILE A 52 6.64 12.18 -17.76
CA ILE A 52 5.37 12.89 -17.95
C ILE A 52 5.22 13.93 -16.83
N PRO A 53 5.01 15.23 -17.10
CA PRO A 53 4.81 16.23 -16.05
C PRO A 53 3.69 15.86 -15.07
N ILE A 54 3.90 16.06 -13.77
CA ILE A 54 2.86 15.84 -12.75
C ILE A 54 1.95 17.07 -12.73
N GLU A 55 0.70 16.91 -13.16
CA GLU A 55 -0.29 17.98 -13.07
C GLU A 55 -0.88 18.11 -11.65
N PRO A 56 -1.44 19.27 -11.26
CA PRO A 56 -2.18 19.43 -10.01
C PRO A 56 -3.44 18.53 -9.97
N GLY A 57 -3.28 17.28 -9.57
CA GLY A 57 -4.34 16.26 -9.54
C GLY A 57 -3.79 14.84 -9.69
N ASP A 58 -2.58 14.73 -10.22
CA ASP A 58 -1.87 13.49 -10.48
C ASP A 58 -1.21 12.84 -9.26
N ARG A 59 -1.11 13.58 -8.15
CA ARG A 59 -0.62 13.05 -6.87
C ARG A 59 -1.70 12.11 -6.35
N GLY A 60 -1.57 10.84 -6.75
CA GLY A 60 -2.56 9.78 -6.68
C GLY A 60 -3.62 10.04 -5.63
N ALA A 61 -4.87 10.21 -6.09
CA ALA A 61 -5.99 9.91 -5.24
C ALA A 61 -5.75 8.49 -4.72
N GLY A 62 -5.41 8.35 -3.43
CA GLY A 62 -5.40 7.06 -2.78
C GLY A 62 -6.75 6.37 -2.98
N ARG A 63 -6.87 5.11 -2.54
CA ARG A 63 -8.11 4.32 -2.66
C ARG A 63 -9.34 5.22 -2.48
N PRO A 64 -10.26 5.27 -3.47
CA PRO A 64 -11.38 6.20 -3.44
C PRO A 64 -12.11 6.08 -2.09
N ARG A 65 -12.43 7.22 -1.49
CA ARG A 65 -13.13 7.27 -0.19
C ARG A 65 -14.41 6.44 -0.32
N SER A 66 -14.61 5.50 0.59
CA SER A 66 -15.83 4.69 0.60
C SER A 66 -17.05 5.61 0.75
N PRO A 67 -18.14 5.40 0.01
CA PRO A 67 -19.34 6.25 0.10
C PRO A 67 -20.02 6.19 1.48
N ASN A 68 -19.80 5.12 2.25
CA ASN A 68 -20.32 5.00 3.61
C ASN A 68 -19.29 4.35 4.55
N PRO A 69 -18.32 5.13 5.07
CA PRO A 69 -17.31 4.61 5.97
C PRO A 69 -17.91 4.36 7.37
N LYS A 70 -17.42 3.33 8.06
CA LYS A 70 -17.71 3.14 9.48
C LYS A 70 -17.20 4.35 10.26
N GLN A 71 -18.06 4.98 11.06
CA GLN A 71 -17.65 6.08 11.91
C GLN A 71 -16.94 5.55 13.16
N GLN A 72 -15.75 6.08 13.44
CA GLN A 72 -15.06 5.80 14.68
C GLN A 72 -15.69 6.63 15.81
N VAL A 73 -16.32 5.95 16.77
CA VAL A 73 -16.96 6.59 17.92
C VAL A 73 -16.31 6.11 19.22
N THR A 74 -16.22 6.99 20.21
CA THR A 74 -15.77 6.64 21.56
C THR A 74 -16.99 6.36 22.43
N LEU A 75 -17.38 5.09 22.53
CA LEU A 75 -18.51 4.63 23.36
C LEU A 75 -17.98 3.82 24.56
N ARG A 76 -18.55 4.07 25.75
CA ARG A 76 -18.32 3.22 26.92
C ARG A 76 -19.35 2.09 26.91
N LEU A 77 -18.85 0.86 26.91
CA LEU A 77 -19.65 -0.36 27.00
C LEU A 77 -19.40 -1.03 28.34
N ASP A 78 -20.39 -1.78 28.81
CA ASP A 78 -20.27 -2.60 30.01
C ASP A 78 -19.09 -3.60 29.89
N PRO A 79 -18.27 -3.79 30.95
CA PRO A 79 -17.16 -4.72 30.95
C PRO A 79 -17.56 -6.17 30.62
N ASP A 80 -18.73 -6.64 31.04
CA ASP A 80 -19.19 -8.01 30.80
C ASP A 80 -19.53 -8.23 29.32
N VAL A 81 -20.14 -7.22 28.69
CA VAL A 81 -20.42 -7.21 27.24
C VAL A 81 -19.11 -7.28 26.46
N LEU A 82 -18.13 -6.44 26.81
CA LEU A 82 -16.82 -6.47 26.18
C LEU A 82 -16.12 -7.81 26.37
N LYS A 83 -16.20 -8.41 27.56
CA LYS A 83 -15.58 -9.71 27.85
C LYS A 83 -16.18 -10.81 26.97
N LYS A 84 -17.51 -10.87 26.86
CA LYS A 84 -18.21 -11.85 25.99
C LYS A 84 -17.86 -11.68 24.52
N PHE A 85 -17.80 -10.45 24.01
CA PHE A 85 -17.44 -10.24 22.62
C PHE A 85 -15.96 -10.54 22.38
N ARG A 86 -15.05 -10.11 23.26
CA ARG A 86 -13.61 -10.41 23.13
C ARG A 86 -13.32 -11.92 23.16
N SER A 87 -14.07 -12.72 23.93
CA SER A 87 -13.91 -14.17 23.94
C SER A 87 -14.30 -14.85 22.62
N THR A 88 -15.05 -14.18 21.74
CA THR A 88 -15.32 -14.69 20.38
C THR A 88 -14.11 -14.57 19.44
N GLY A 89 -13.00 -13.98 19.90
CA GLY A 89 -11.74 -13.91 19.15
C GLY A 89 -11.70 -12.83 18.06
N LYS A 90 -10.92 -13.08 17.01
CA LYS A 90 -10.71 -12.13 15.90
C LYS A 90 -12.05 -11.70 15.30
N GLY A 91 -12.24 -10.39 15.12
CA GLY A 91 -13.44 -9.81 14.52
C GLY A 91 -14.58 -9.49 15.50
N TRP A 92 -14.36 -9.55 16.81
CA TRP A 92 -15.38 -9.21 17.81
C TRP A 92 -16.01 -7.81 17.64
N GLN A 93 -15.24 -6.82 17.17
CA GLN A 93 -15.75 -5.46 16.88
C GLN A 93 -16.77 -5.45 15.72
N SER A 94 -16.58 -6.31 14.71
CA SER A 94 -17.56 -6.46 13.63
C SER A 94 -18.82 -7.18 14.12
N ARG A 95 -18.67 -8.15 15.03
CA ARG A 95 -19.81 -8.88 15.62
C ARG A 95 -20.67 -8.00 16.50
N ILE A 96 -20.07 -7.19 17.38
CA ILE A 96 -20.85 -6.26 18.21
C ILE A 96 -21.61 -5.25 17.34
N ASN A 97 -21.01 -4.76 16.26
CA ASN A 97 -21.73 -3.89 15.31
C ASN A 97 -22.90 -4.60 14.63
N ALA A 98 -22.77 -5.90 14.30
CA ALA A 98 -23.86 -6.68 13.73
C ALA A 98 -25.02 -6.88 14.72
N GLU A 99 -24.72 -7.15 16.00
CA GLU A 99 -25.74 -7.25 17.06
C GLU A 99 -26.44 -5.91 17.32
N LEU A 100 -25.69 -4.80 17.32
CA LEU A 100 -26.27 -3.46 17.43
C LEU A 100 -27.21 -3.14 16.26
N ARG A 101 -26.85 -3.54 15.04
CA ARG A 101 -27.71 -3.41 13.86
C ARG A 101 -28.98 -4.23 13.99
N LYS A 102 -28.85 -5.49 14.42
CA LYS A 102 -29.98 -6.39 14.67
C LYS A 102 -30.93 -5.82 15.74
N ALA A 103 -30.40 -5.24 16.81
CA ALA A 103 -31.20 -4.60 17.87
C ALA A 103 -31.97 -3.36 17.38
N LEU A 104 -31.42 -2.65 16.39
CA LEU A 104 -32.05 -1.47 15.78
C LEU A 104 -32.90 -1.81 14.53
N GLY A 105 -32.88 -3.07 14.06
CA GLY A 105 -33.63 -3.51 12.89
C GLY A 105 -33.10 -2.99 11.54
N ILE A 106 -31.80 -2.69 11.46
CA ILE A 106 -31.12 -2.17 10.25
C ILE A 106 -30.08 -3.13 9.65
#